data_AF-A0A8K0J3Z8-F1
#
_entry.id   AF-A0A8K0J3Z8-F1
#
_cell.length_a   1.000
_cell.length_b   1.000
_cell.length_c   1.000
_cell.angle_alpha   90.00
_cell.angle_beta   90.00
_cell.angle_gamma   90.00
#
_symmetry.space_group_name_H-M   'P 1'
#
loop_
_entity.id
_entity.type
_entity.pdbx_description
1 polymer ?
#
loop_
_entity_poly.entity_id
_entity_poly.type
_entity_poly.pdbx_seq_one_letter_code
_entity_poly.pdbx_strand_id
1 'polypeptide(L)'
;MRPTKDNMLRAMGWLVKDARPNDSLFFHYSGHGGQTEDLDGDEDDGYDEVIYPVDHRQVGHIVDDEIHFRLVRPLQPGVRLTAIFDSCHSATAMDLPYVYSTKGVLKEPNLAKEAGQGLLSALGSYARGDIAGVASSVFGFAKTAFRGDDAYNRTKDTRTSPADVIMWSGSKDDQTSADATIANQATGAMSWAFINALQQNPQQSYVQLLNSIRDVLASKYTQKPQLSCSHPLDTNLLFVM
;
A
#
# COMPACT_ATOMS: atom_id res chain seq x y z
N MET A 1 -19.87 15.00 4.88
CA MET A 1 -19.85 14.68 3.43
C MET A 1 -20.31 13.24 3.27
N ARG A 2 -21.17 12.92 2.30
CA ARG A 2 -21.62 11.53 2.05
C ARG A 2 -20.55 10.80 1.21
N PRO A 3 -20.15 9.56 1.52
CA PRO A 3 -19.09 8.84 0.81
C PRO A 3 -19.60 8.25 -0.52
N THR A 4 -19.99 9.14 -1.43
CA THR A 4 -20.26 8.80 -2.84
C THR A 4 -18.96 8.62 -3.60
N LYS A 5 -18.96 7.91 -4.74
CA LYS A 5 -17.75 7.68 -5.54
C LYS A 5 -17.02 8.99 -5.83
N ASP A 6 -17.75 9.96 -6.37
CA ASP A 6 -17.21 11.29 -6.70
C ASP A 6 -16.63 12.04 -5.48
N ASN A 7 -17.29 11.97 -4.32
CA ASN A 7 -16.79 12.63 -3.12
C ASN A 7 -15.53 11.94 -2.57
N MET A 8 -15.47 10.61 -2.61
CA MET A 8 -14.31 9.84 -2.17
C MET A 8 -13.10 10.15 -3.04
N LEU A 9 -13.26 10.13 -4.36
CA LEU A 9 -12.18 10.44 -5.32
C LEU A 9 -11.69 11.89 -5.18
N ARG A 10 -12.61 12.84 -4.99
CA ARG A 10 -12.27 14.24 -4.72
C ARG A 10 -11.51 14.39 -3.40
N ALA A 11 -11.93 13.68 -2.35
CA ALA A 11 -11.26 13.71 -1.05
C ALA A 11 -9.86 13.09 -1.10
N MET A 12 -9.66 11.99 -1.84
CA MET A 12 -8.34 11.42 -2.11
C MET A 12 -7.43 12.45 -2.81
N GLY A 13 -7.93 13.09 -3.87
CA GLY A 13 -7.19 14.13 -4.56
C GLY A 13 -6.88 15.34 -3.68
N TRP A 14 -7.80 15.73 -2.79
CA TRP A 14 -7.58 16.80 -1.81
C TRP A 14 -6.48 16.44 -0.79
N LEU A 15 -6.46 15.19 -0.30
CA LEU A 15 -5.52 14.74 0.72
C LEU A 15 -4.07 14.87 0.26
N VAL A 16 -3.79 14.53 -0.99
CA VAL A 16 -2.43 14.56 -1.56
C VAL A 16 -2.07 15.89 -2.21
N LYS A 17 -3.04 16.80 -2.32
CA LYS A 17 -2.85 18.07 -3.01
C LYS A 17 -1.81 18.91 -2.28
N ASP A 18 -0.81 19.39 -3.02
CA ASP A 18 0.25 20.27 -2.53
C ASP A 18 1.13 19.67 -1.42
N ALA A 19 1.08 18.34 -1.22
CA ALA A 19 1.91 17.65 -0.24
C ALA A 19 3.41 17.81 -0.54
N ARG A 20 4.19 18.11 0.49
CA ARG A 20 5.62 18.43 0.43
C ARG A 20 6.44 17.40 1.19
N PRO A 21 7.74 17.25 0.86
CA PRO A 21 8.62 16.38 1.62
C PRO A 21 8.55 16.67 3.12
N ASN A 22 8.47 15.60 3.92
CA ASN A 22 8.26 15.56 5.38
C ASN A 22 6.83 15.86 5.87
N ASP A 23 5.86 16.07 4.98
CA ASP A 23 4.45 16.02 5.36
C ASP A 23 4.04 14.57 5.71
N SER A 24 3.13 14.43 6.67
CA SER A 24 2.53 13.15 7.02
C SER A 24 1.01 13.18 6.79
N LEU A 25 0.56 12.30 5.91
CA LEU A 25 -0.81 12.15 5.47
C LEU A 25 -1.39 10.87 6.05
N PHE A 26 -2.68 10.90 6.39
CA PHE A 26 -3.38 9.74 6.93
C PHE A 26 -4.67 9.47 6.14
N PHE A 27 -4.82 8.24 5.67
CA PHE A 27 -6.01 7.76 4.97
C PHE A 27 -6.63 6.59 5.74
N HIS A 28 -7.94 6.58 5.90
CA HIS A 28 -8.64 5.47 6.53
C HIS A 28 -9.93 5.17 5.78
N TYR A 29 -10.08 3.90 5.39
CA TYR A 29 -11.28 3.37 4.79
C TYR A 29 -11.83 2.23 5.66
N SER A 30 -13.12 2.29 5.98
CA SER A 30 -13.85 1.21 6.64
C SER A 30 -15.18 1.03 5.93
N GLY A 31 -15.39 -0.15 5.34
CA GLY A 31 -16.54 -0.40 4.48
C GLY A 31 -16.47 -1.74 3.78
N HIS A 32 -17.29 -1.91 2.75
CA HIS A 32 -17.25 -3.13 1.95
C HIS A 32 -16.06 -3.09 0.98
N GLY A 33 -15.33 -4.19 0.94
CA GLY A 33 -14.36 -4.49 -0.10
C GLY A 33 -14.72 -5.80 -0.81
N GLY A 34 -14.15 -6.03 -1.97
CA GLY A 34 -14.32 -7.24 -2.77
C GLY A 34 -13.39 -7.21 -3.98
N GLN A 35 -13.60 -8.14 -4.91
CA GLN A 35 -12.75 -8.30 -6.08
C GLN A 35 -13.56 -8.13 -7.38
N THR A 36 -12.92 -7.69 -8.46
CA THR A 36 -13.44 -7.70 -9.84
C THR A 36 -12.39 -8.30 -10.77
N GLU A 37 -12.78 -8.78 -11.96
CA GLU A 37 -11.80 -9.29 -12.94
C GLU A 37 -10.80 -8.17 -13.31
N ASP A 38 -9.51 -8.47 -13.18
CA ASP A 38 -8.42 -7.62 -13.66
C ASP A 38 -8.42 -7.60 -15.20
N LEU A 39 -8.40 -6.40 -15.77
CA LEU A 39 -8.43 -6.17 -17.22
C LEU A 39 -7.09 -5.72 -17.81
N ASP A 40 -6.09 -5.38 -16.99
CA ASP A 40 -4.79 -4.91 -17.44
C ASP A 40 -3.62 -5.88 -17.11
N GLY A 41 -3.87 -6.87 -16.25
CA GLY A 41 -3.02 -8.02 -15.99
C GLY A 41 -1.90 -7.75 -15.00
N ASP A 42 -2.05 -6.76 -14.12
CA ASP A 42 -1.05 -6.40 -13.13
C ASP A 42 -1.15 -7.16 -11.80
N GLU A 43 -2.25 -7.86 -11.55
CA GLU A 43 -2.41 -8.74 -10.39
C GLU A 43 -2.13 -10.21 -10.71
N ASP A 44 -1.32 -10.85 -9.86
CA ASP A 44 -0.85 -12.23 -10.05
C ASP A 44 -1.99 -13.26 -9.97
N ASP A 45 -3.11 -12.92 -9.30
CA ASP A 45 -4.29 -13.76 -9.18
C ASP A 45 -5.40 -13.44 -10.20
N GLY A 46 -5.21 -12.39 -11.01
CA GLY A 46 -6.14 -11.94 -12.05
C GLY A 46 -7.38 -11.21 -11.53
N TYR A 47 -7.34 -10.63 -10.33
CA TYR A 47 -8.44 -9.88 -9.75
C TYR A 47 -8.00 -8.54 -9.12
N ASP A 48 -8.64 -7.44 -9.53
CA ASP A 48 -8.49 -6.13 -8.88
C ASP A 48 -9.25 -6.09 -7.56
N GLU A 49 -8.67 -5.46 -6.55
CA GLU A 49 -9.37 -5.15 -5.31
C GLU A 49 -10.21 -3.89 -5.43
N VAL A 50 -11.41 -3.92 -4.84
CA VAL A 50 -12.36 -2.81 -4.96
C VAL A 50 -12.94 -2.40 -3.62
N ILE A 51 -13.19 -1.10 -3.49
CA ILE A 51 -13.98 -0.53 -2.39
C ILE A 51 -15.32 -0.04 -2.92
N TYR A 52 -16.36 -0.12 -2.08
CA TYR A 52 -17.72 0.23 -2.47
C TYR A 52 -18.18 1.56 -1.85
N PRO A 53 -18.33 2.63 -2.66
CA PRO A 53 -19.02 3.84 -2.24
C PRO A 53 -20.49 3.59 -1.91
N VAL A 54 -21.13 4.53 -1.21
CA VAL A 54 -22.55 4.37 -0.81
C VAL A 54 -23.51 4.36 -2.00
N ASP A 55 -23.09 4.87 -3.15
CA ASP A 55 -23.81 4.92 -4.42
C ASP A 55 -23.28 3.90 -5.46
N HIS A 56 -22.49 2.90 -5.04
CA HIS A 56 -21.89 1.92 -5.95
C HIS A 56 -22.90 1.19 -6.83
N ARG A 57 -24.14 1.02 -6.38
CA ARG A 57 -25.21 0.40 -7.18
C ARG A 57 -25.58 1.21 -8.42
N GLN A 58 -25.33 2.52 -8.41
CA GLN A 58 -25.62 3.41 -9.53
C GLN A 58 -24.36 3.73 -10.36
N VAL A 59 -23.20 3.86 -9.72
CA VAL A 59 -21.98 4.41 -10.36
C VAL A 59 -20.79 3.45 -10.36
N GLY A 60 -20.95 2.24 -9.81
CA GLY A 60 -19.89 1.26 -9.68
C GLY A 60 -18.99 1.45 -8.45
N HIS A 61 -18.07 0.50 -8.26
CA HIS A 61 -17.05 0.51 -7.22
C HIS A 61 -15.83 1.37 -7.63
N ILE A 62 -14.85 1.48 -6.74
CA ILE A 62 -13.53 2.08 -7.02
C ILE A 62 -12.51 0.94 -6.96
N VAL A 63 -11.80 0.71 -8.06
CA VAL A 63 -10.67 -0.25 -8.13
C VAL A 63 -9.42 0.34 -7.47
N ASP A 64 -8.60 -0.51 -6.88
CA ASP A 64 -7.27 -0.23 -6.33
C ASP A 64 -6.38 0.58 -7.26
N ASP A 65 -6.47 0.31 -8.55
CA ASP A 65 -5.87 1.04 -9.65
C ASP A 65 -6.13 2.57 -9.59
N GLU A 66 -7.39 2.93 -9.36
CA GLU A 66 -7.85 4.32 -9.23
C GLU A 66 -7.40 4.90 -7.89
N ILE A 67 -7.34 4.08 -6.83
CA ILE A 67 -6.83 4.47 -5.52
C ILE A 67 -5.33 4.78 -5.62
N HIS A 68 -4.54 3.90 -6.23
CA HIS A 68 -3.11 4.05 -6.45
C HIS A 68 -2.82 5.32 -7.26
N PHE A 69 -3.53 5.51 -8.36
CA PHE A 69 -3.38 6.71 -9.21
C PHE A 69 -3.67 8.01 -8.45
N ARG A 70 -4.64 8.01 -7.52
CA ARG A 70 -5.08 9.20 -6.78
C ARG A 70 -4.24 9.47 -5.53
N LEU A 71 -3.84 8.44 -4.80
CA LEU A 71 -3.22 8.56 -3.48
C LEU A 71 -1.70 8.33 -3.49
N VAL A 72 -1.18 7.52 -4.41
CA VAL A 72 0.22 7.08 -4.38
C VAL A 72 1.05 7.81 -5.44
N ARG A 73 0.60 7.73 -6.70
CA ARG A 73 1.31 8.28 -7.87
C ARG A 73 1.66 9.78 -7.76
N PRO A 74 0.81 10.66 -7.19
CA PRO A 74 1.11 12.09 -7.14
C PRO A 74 2.12 12.49 -6.06
N LEU A 75 2.45 11.60 -5.12
CA LEU A 75 3.25 11.94 -3.95
C LEU A 75 4.72 12.13 -4.30
N GLN A 76 5.32 13.18 -3.72
CA GLN A 76 6.73 13.50 -3.89
C GLN A 76 7.60 12.65 -2.95
N PRO A 77 8.89 12.45 -3.29
CA PRO A 77 9.83 11.78 -2.39
C PRO A 77 9.86 12.44 -1.01
N GLY A 78 9.84 11.62 0.04
CA GLY A 78 9.86 12.07 1.44
C GLY A 78 8.50 12.50 2.01
N VAL A 79 7.40 12.45 1.25
CA VAL A 79 6.05 12.51 1.83
C VAL A 79 5.71 11.16 2.45
N ARG A 80 5.17 11.17 3.68
CA ARG A 80 4.60 9.96 4.33
C ARG A 80 3.09 9.90 4.07
N LEU A 81 2.59 8.77 3.59
CA LEU A 81 1.17 8.41 3.62
C LEU A 81 1.00 7.13 4.44
N THR A 82 0.24 7.20 5.53
CA THR A 82 -0.21 6.02 6.28
C THR A 82 -1.69 5.75 5.98
N ALA A 83 -1.98 4.57 5.46
CA ALA A 83 -3.31 4.12 5.13
C ALA A 83 -3.76 2.97 6.04
N ILE A 84 -5.03 2.95 6.43
CA ILE A 84 -5.67 1.81 7.08
C ILE A 84 -6.91 1.40 6.28
N PHE A 85 -6.98 0.13 5.90
CA PHE A 85 -8.15 -0.47 5.27
C PHE A 85 -8.81 -1.49 6.18
N ASP A 86 -10.07 -1.25 6.49
CA ASP A 86 -10.94 -2.09 7.28
C ASP A 86 -12.05 -2.67 6.38
N SER A 87 -11.60 -3.48 5.42
CA SER A 87 -12.45 -4.12 4.40
C SER A 87 -11.89 -5.49 4.02
N CYS A 88 -12.78 -6.38 3.58
CA CYS A 88 -12.40 -7.66 2.96
C CYS A 88 -11.51 -7.40 1.73
N HIS A 89 -10.56 -8.29 1.45
CA HIS A 89 -9.75 -8.24 0.23
C HIS A 89 -9.09 -6.86 0.05
N SER A 90 -8.28 -6.45 1.03
CA SER A 90 -7.63 -5.12 1.03
C SER A 90 -6.11 -5.19 1.19
N ALA A 91 -5.54 -6.37 0.99
CA ALA A 91 -4.10 -6.61 1.03
C ALA A 91 -3.34 -5.76 0.00
N THR A 92 -3.96 -5.60 -1.17
CA THR A 92 -3.43 -4.92 -2.36
C THR A 92 -4.27 -3.71 -2.77
N ALA A 93 -5.17 -3.18 -1.91
CA ALA A 93 -6.08 -2.07 -2.23
C ALA A 93 -5.44 -0.72 -2.66
N MET A 94 -4.11 -0.66 -2.76
CA MET A 94 -3.32 0.48 -3.21
C MET A 94 -2.16 0.05 -4.16
N ASP A 95 -2.16 -1.20 -4.64
CA ASP A 95 -1.15 -1.82 -5.50
C ASP A 95 0.27 -1.62 -5.01
N LEU A 96 0.49 -1.81 -3.70
CA LEU A 96 1.81 -1.62 -3.11
C LEU A 96 2.67 -2.87 -3.33
N PRO A 97 3.90 -2.73 -3.85
CA PRO A 97 4.70 -3.86 -4.32
C PRO A 97 5.30 -4.72 -3.20
N TYR A 98 5.43 -4.20 -1.97
CA TYR A 98 6.00 -4.94 -0.84
C TYR A 98 4.90 -5.26 0.16
N VAL A 99 4.77 -6.52 0.56
CA VAL A 99 3.79 -6.96 1.58
C VAL A 99 4.47 -7.79 2.65
N TYR A 100 4.20 -7.46 3.91
CA TYR A 100 4.76 -8.09 5.10
C TYR A 100 3.64 -8.67 5.98
N SER A 101 3.95 -9.78 6.65
CA SER A 101 3.11 -10.41 7.66
C SER A 101 3.89 -10.65 8.95
N THR A 102 3.19 -11.11 9.99
CA THR A 102 3.83 -11.54 11.25
C THR A 102 4.82 -12.70 11.07
N LYS A 103 4.79 -13.40 9.93
CA LYS A 103 5.71 -14.50 9.60
C LYS A 103 6.89 -14.09 8.72
N GLY A 104 6.99 -12.81 8.35
CA GLY A 104 7.99 -12.30 7.41
C GLY A 104 7.36 -11.77 6.11
N VAL A 105 8.18 -11.62 5.08
CA VAL A 105 7.78 -11.03 3.80
C VAL A 105 6.87 -11.98 3.01
N LEU A 106 5.77 -11.45 2.48
CA LEU A 106 4.77 -12.18 1.68
C LEU A 106 4.88 -11.90 0.17
N LYS A 107 5.11 -10.64 -0.22
CA LYS A 107 5.25 -10.21 -1.62
C LYS A 107 6.47 -9.29 -1.70
N GLU A 108 7.41 -9.62 -2.59
CA GLU A 108 8.48 -8.73 -3.03
C GLU A 108 8.43 -8.66 -4.56
N PRO A 109 8.62 -7.48 -5.17
CA PRO A 109 8.66 -7.36 -6.61
C PRO A 109 9.79 -8.21 -7.18
N ASN A 110 9.50 -8.96 -8.24
CA ASN A 110 10.53 -9.70 -8.94
C ASN A 110 11.33 -8.72 -9.81
N LEU A 111 12.33 -8.11 -9.18
CA LEU A 111 13.23 -7.12 -9.77
C LEU A 111 13.82 -7.52 -11.13
N ALA A 112 14.00 -8.81 -11.41
CA ALA A 112 14.49 -9.30 -12.69
C ALA A 112 13.40 -9.37 -13.78
N LYS A 113 12.14 -9.57 -13.40
CA LYS A 113 10.96 -9.56 -14.28
C LYS A 113 10.53 -8.12 -14.62
N GLU A 114 10.77 -7.19 -13.70
CA GLU A 114 10.38 -5.77 -13.77
C GLU A 114 11.47 -4.82 -14.27
N ALA A 115 12.76 -5.19 -14.21
CA ALA A 115 13.84 -4.32 -14.64
C ALA A 115 14.13 -4.46 -16.14
N GLY A 116 13.52 -3.59 -16.95
CA GLY A 116 14.17 -3.11 -18.17
C GLY A 116 15.43 -2.30 -17.83
N GLN A 117 16.61 -2.94 -17.83
CA GLN A 117 18.01 -2.45 -17.77
C GLN A 117 18.45 -1.36 -16.74
N GLY A 118 17.55 -0.65 -16.05
CA GLY A 118 17.92 0.53 -15.24
C GLY A 118 18.08 0.31 -13.73
N LEU A 119 17.21 -0.51 -13.11
CA LEU A 119 17.08 -0.61 -11.65
C LEU A 119 18.12 -1.54 -10.98
N LEU A 120 18.68 -2.49 -11.74
CA LEU A 120 19.66 -3.48 -11.26
C LEU A 120 20.98 -2.83 -10.78
N SER A 121 21.32 -1.65 -11.29
CA SER A 121 22.55 -0.96 -10.90
C SER A 121 22.47 -0.33 -9.51
N ALA A 122 21.32 0.27 -9.15
CA ALA A 122 21.13 0.95 -7.87
C ALA A 122 21.09 -0.04 -6.68
N LEU A 123 20.42 -1.18 -6.88
CA LEU A 123 20.27 -2.20 -5.83
C LEU A 123 21.53 -3.05 -5.63
N GLY A 124 22.30 -3.31 -6.70
CA GLY A 124 23.58 -4.01 -6.60
C GLY A 124 24.64 -3.23 -5.79
N SER A 125 24.60 -1.90 -5.82
CA SER A 125 25.51 -1.05 -5.03
C SER A 125 25.13 -0.99 -3.54
N TYR A 126 23.83 -1.04 -3.22
CA TYR A 126 23.36 -1.11 -1.83
C TYR A 126 23.76 -2.44 -1.16
N ALA A 127 23.60 -3.56 -1.87
CA ALA A 127 23.98 -4.89 -1.37
C ALA A 127 25.50 -5.08 -1.18
N ARG A 128 26.34 -4.26 -1.83
CA ARG A 128 27.81 -4.33 -1.71
C ARG A 128 28.41 -3.29 -0.77
N GLY A 129 27.59 -2.46 -0.11
CA GLY A 129 28.07 -1.46 0.85
C GLY A 129 28.90 -0.33 0.23
N ASP A 130 28.81 -0.12 -1.08
CA ASP A 130 29.61 0.87 -1.82
C ASP A 130 28.87 2.21 -1.95
N ILE A 131 28.98 3.02 -0.90
CA ILE A 131 28.27 4.31 -0.74
C ILE A 131 28.73 5.34 -1.80
N ALA A 132 29.96 5.24 -2.29
CA ALA A 132 30.49 6.13 -3.33
C ALA A 132 29.85 5.85 -4.71
N GLY A 133 29.61 4.57 -5.02
CA GLY A 133 28.88 4.16 -6.22
C GLY A 133 27.40 4.57 -6.20
N VAL A 134 26.76 4.60 -5.02
CA VAL A 134 25.37 5.06 -4.86
C VAL A 134 25.25 6.54 -5.19
N ALA A 135 26.15 7.40 -4.70
CA ALA A 135 26.09 8.84 -4.96
C ALA A 135 26.22 9.18 -6.45
N SER A 136 27.14 8.52 -7.18
CA SER A 136 27.26 8.73 -8.64
C SER A 136 26.09 8.14 -9.42
N SER A 137 25.53 7.02 -8.96
CA SER A 137 24.35 6.40 -9.57
C SER A 137 23.13 7.27 -9.38
N VAL A 138 22.91 7.83 -8.18
CA VAL A 138 21.85 8.79 -7.87
C VAL A 138 22.03 10.10 -8.65
N PHE A 139 23.26 10.60 -8.80
CA PHE A 139 23.53 11.81 -9.60
C PHE A 139 23.32 11.59 -11.10
N GLY A 140 23.66 10.39 -11.61
CA GLY A 140 23.35 9.94 -12.96
C GLY A 140 21.85 9.70 -13.18
N PHE A 141 21.15 9.19 -12.16
CA PHE A 141 19.70 9.01 -12.14
C PHE A 141 18.98 10.36 -12.15
N ALA A 142 19.42 11.31 -11.32
CA ALA A 142 18.90 12.68 -11.31
C ALA A 142 19.11 13.34 -12.68
N LYS A 143 20.32 13.24 -13.25
CA LYS A 143 20.64 13.82 -14.57
C LYS A 143 19.88 13.16 -15.73
N THR A 144 19.49 11.89 -15.59
CA THR A 144 18.68 11.16 -16.59
C THR A 144 17.19 11.40 -16.38
N ALA A 145 16.73 11.57 -15.14
CA ALA A 145 15.35 11.95 -14.80
C ALA A 145 14.96 13.36 -15.30
N PHE A 146 15.94 14.25 -15.49
CA PHE A 146 15.74 15.56 -16.15
C PHE A 146 15.70 15.49 -17.68
N ARG A 147 15.86 14.31 -18.30
CA ARG A 147 15.74 14.09 -19.75
C ARG A 147 14.60 13.11 -20.06
N GLY A 148 13.38 13.66 -20.17
CA GLY A 148 12.33 13.27 -21.13
C GLY A 148 11.75 11.85 -21.07
N ASP A 149 10.45 11.80 -20.79
CA ASP A 149 9.42 10.82 -21.18
C ASP A 149 9.55 9.31 -20.83
N ASP A 150 10.74 8.74 -20.59
CA ASP A 150 10.88 7.29 -20.33
C ASP A 150 10.64 6.86 -18.86
N ALA A 151 10.76 7.78 -17.90
CA ALA A 151 10.54 7.49 -16.48
C ALA A 151 9.06 7.29 -16.14
N TYR A 152 8.15 7.95 -16.88
CA TYR A 152 6.70 7.87 -16.66
C TYR A 152 6.11 6.50 -17.01
N ASN A 153 6.72 5.79 -17.96
CA ASN A 153 6.30 4.43 -18.35
C ASN A 153 6.90 3.36 -17.45
N ARG A 154 8.12 3.52 -16.94
CA ARG A 154 8.70 2.54 -15.98
C ARG A 154 7.96 2.48 -14.65
N THR A 155 7.46 3.61 -14.15
CA THR A 155 6.65 3.63 -12.90
C THR A 155 5.30 2.95 -13.09
N LYS A 156 4.78 2.87 -14.34
CA LYS A 156 3.58 2.06 -14.61
C LYS A 156 3.83 0.57 -14.39
N ASP A 157 5.01 0.08 -14.77
CA ASP A 157 5.29 -1.36 -14.76
C ASP A 157 5.66 -1.92 -13.37
N THR A 158 6.06 -1.08 -12.40
CA THR A 158 6.55 -1.56 -11.09
C THR A 158 5.67 -1.18 -9.89
N ARG A 159 4.65 -0.33 -10.07
CA ARG A 159 3.79 0.26 -9.00
C ARG A 159 4.58 0.85 -7.80
N THR A 160 5.89 1.00 -7.90
CA THR A 160 6.75 1.57 -6.86
C THR A 160 6.58 3.09 -6.83
N SER A 161 6.63 3.69 -5.64
CA SER A 161 6.62 5.14 -5.47
C SER A 161 7.88 5.61 -4.75
N PRO A 162 8.46 6.77 -5.13
CA PRO A 162 9.55 7.36 -4.37
C PRO A 162 9.07 7.99 -3.05
N ALA A 163 7.76 8.13 -2.84
CA ALA A 163 7.17 8.53 -1.56
C ALA A 163 7.13 7.36 -0.57
N ASP A 164 7.02 7.67 0.72
CA ASP A 164 6.94 6.69 1.81
C ASP A 164 5.46 6.38 2.08
N VAL A 165 4.97 5.31 1.46
CA VAL A 165 3.56 4.92 1.55
C VAL A 165 3.47 3.59 2.28
N ILE A 166 2.71 3.59 3.36
CA ILE A 166 2.50 2.44 4.25
C ILE A 166 1.00 2.19 4.37
N MET A 167 0.57 0.96 4.17
CA MET A 167 -0.82 0.53 4.31
C MET A 167 -0.93 -0.62 5.31
N TRP A 168 -1.90 -0.51 6.21
CA TRP A 168 -2.30 -1.59 7.11
C TRP A 168 -3.66 -2.12 6.71
N SER A 169 -3.79 -3.44 6.58
CA SER A 169 -5.04 -4.10 6.21
C SER A 169 -5.23 -5.40 6.98
N GLY A 170 -6.48 -5.89 7.03
CA GLY A 170 -6.84 -7.18 7.62
C GLY A 170 -7.31 -8.16 6.55
N SER A 171 -6.59 -9.26 6.34
CA SER A 171 -6.98 -10.35 5.41
C SER A 171 -7.40 -11.61 6.17
N LYS A 172 -8.13 -12.54 5.53
CA LYS A 172 -8.35 -13.90 6.08
C LYS A 172 -7.45 -14.90 5.36
N ASP A 173 -7.12 -16.01 6.04
CA ASP A 173 -6.31 -17.10 5.47
C ASP A 173 -6.93 -17.82 4.28
N ASP A 174 -8.27 -17.96 4.28
CA ASP A 174 -9.00 -18.78 3.32
C ASP A 174 -9.93 -17.92 2.45
N GLN A 175 -9.48 -16.76 1.97
CA GLN A 175 -10.28 -15.99 1.01
C GLN A 175 -10.20 -16.63 -0.37
N THR A 176 -11.05 -17.61 -0.63
CA THR A 176 -11.33 -18.08 -1.99
C THR A 176 -12.34 -17.14 -2.66
N SER A 177 -12.16 -16.86 -3.96
CA SER A 177 -12.99 -15.92 -4.74
C SER A 177 -14.49 -16.26 -4.70
N ALA A 178 -14.85 -17.52 -4.45
CA ALA A 178 -16.24 -17.97 -4.27
C ALA A 178 -16.92 -17.45 -2.98
N ASP A 179 -16.14 -17.10 -1.95
CA ASP A 179 -16.64 -16.62 -0.65
C ASP A 179 -16.89 -15.10 -0.64
N ALA A 180 -16.46 -14.38 -1.69
CA ALA A 180 -16.70 -12.93 -1.83
C ALA A 180 -18.20 -12.57 -1.87
N THR A 181 -19.06 -13.54 -2.19
CA THR A 181 -20.52 -13.37 -2.24
C THR A 181 -21.20 -13.34 -0.87
N ILE A 182 -20.50 -13.69 0.22
CA ILE A 182 -21.08 -13.76 1.57
C ILE A 182 -20.09 -13.23 2.59
N ALA A 183 -20.29 -12.02 3.14
CA ALA A 183 -19.75 -11.77 4.48
C ALA A 183 -20.46 -10.64 5.22
N ASN A 184 -21.31 -11.05 6.17
CA ASN A 184 -21.77 -10.29 7.32
C ASN A 184 -20.57 -10.02 8.27
N GLN A 185 -19.55 -9.31 7.78
CA GLN A 185 -18.24 -9.16 8.43
C GLN A 185 -18.23 -8.00 9.42
N ALA A 186 -17.46 -8.16 10.50
CA ALA A 186 -17.18 -7.08 11.43
C ALA A 186 -16.24 -6.07 10.77
N THR A 187 -16.81 -5.04 10.14
CA THR A 187 -16.07 -3.82 9.78
C THR A 187 -15.63 -3.14 11.06
N GLY A 188 -14.39 -2.64 11.08
CA GLY A 188 -13.80 -1.97 12.24
C GLY A 188 -12.79 -2.82 13.02
N ALA A 189 -12.53 -4.08 12.65
CA ALA A 189 -11.64 -4.96 13.41
C ALA A 189 -10.17 -4.53 13.31
N MET A 190 -9.72 -4.19 12.11
CA MET A 190 -8.34 -3.78 11.85
C MET A 190 -8.02 -2.43 12.50
N SER A 191 -8.89 -1.44 12.30
CA SER A 191 -8.77 -0.12 12.91
C SER A 191 -8.84 -0.18 14.44
N TRP A 192 -9.75 -0.98 15.01
CA TRP A 192 -9.82 -1.21 16.45
C TRP A 192 -8.53 -1.82 16.99
N ALA A 193 -8.02 -2.86 16.33
CA ALA A 193 -6.79 -3.53 16.75
C ALA A 193 -5.55 -2.63 16.66
N PHE A 194 -5.45 -1.85 15.58
CA PHE A 194 -4.41 -0.84 15.39
C PHE A 194 -4.41 0.21 16.51
N ILE A 195 -5.57 0.80 16.79
CA ILE A 195 -5.71 1.79 17.87
C ILE A 195 -5.37 1.16 19.22
N ASN A 196 -5.87 -0.03 19.49
CA ASN A 196 -5.64 -0.71 20.76
C ASN A 196 -4.17 -1.05 20.98
N ALA A 197 -3.47 -1.54 19.95
CA ALA A 197 -2.03 -1.82 20.01
C ALA A 197 -1.21 -0.57 20.32
N LEU A 198 -1.49 0.55 19.65
CA LEU A 198 -0.78 1.82 19.88
C LEU A 198 -1.11 2.46 21.24
N GLN A 199 -2.34 2.30 21.73
CA GLN A 199 -2.72 2.78 23.07
C GLN A 199 -2.00 2.02 24.19
N GLN A 200 -1.77 0.72 24.00
CA GLN A 200 -1.05 -0.11 24.97
C GLN A 200 0.46 0.15 24.94
N ASN A 201 1.05 0.27 23.75
CA ASN A 201 2.44 0.64 23.57
C ASN A 201 2.60 1.57 22.36
N PRO A 202 2.83 2.88 22.55
CA PRO A 202 2.97 3.81 21.43
C PRO A 202 4.35 3.72 20.74
N GLN A 203 5.36 3.09 21.38
CA GLN A 203 6.71 2.96 20.83
C GLN A 203 6.98 1.52 20.41
N GLN A 204 6.68 1.24 19.15
CA GLN A 204 6.82 -0.09 18.55
C GLN A 204 7.54 0.01 17.21
N SER A 205 8.39 -0.95 16.90
CA SER A 205 8.82 -1.17 15.53
C SER A 205 7.65 -1.63 14.64
N TYR A 206 7.79 -1.56 13.32
CA TYR A 206 6.75 -2.05 12.41
C TYR A 206 6.41 -3.53 12.68
N VAL A 207 7.42 -4.38 12.90
CA VAL A 207 7.20 -5.79 13.21
C VAL A 207 6.55 -5.99 14.59
N GLN A 208 6.92 -5.19 15.59
CA GLN A 208 6.27 -5.21 16.90
C GLN A 208 4.80 -4.81 16.79
N LEU A 209 4.51 -3.73 16.09
CA LEU A 209 3.15 -3.25 15.88
C LEU A 209 2.31 -4.29 15.13
N LEU A 210 2.84 -4.90 14.07
CA LEU A 210 2.16 -5.95 13.32
C LEU A 210 1.82 -7.16 14.21
N ASN A 211 2.73 -7.56 15.10
CA ASN A 211 2.50 -8.63 16.07
C ASN A 211 1.46 -8.23 17.14
N SER A 212 1.56 -7.03 17.71
CA SER A 212 0.58 -6.53 18.69
C SER A 212 -0.82 -6.45 18.11
N ILE A 213 -0.96 -5.98 16.86
CA ILE A 213 -2.25 -5.97 16.15
C ILE A 213 -2.76 -7.40 15.97
N ARG A 214 -1.89 -8.35 15.60
CA ARG A 214 -2.27 -9.75 15.45
C ARG A 214 -2.77 -10.36 16.75
N ASP A 215 -2.10 -10.08 17.87
CA ASP A 215 -2.52 -10.58 19.19
C ASP A 215 -3.89 -10.05 19.58
N VAL A 216 -4.13 -8.76 19.33
CA VAL A 216 -5.43 -8.12 19.56
C VAL A 216 -6.51 -8.75 18.68
N LEU A 217 -6.24 -8.94 17.38
CA LEU A 217 -7.18 -9.57 16.44
C LEU A 217 -7.47 -11.02 16.81
N ALA A 218 -6.45 -11.83 17.13
CA ALA A 218 -6.59 -13.26 17.39
C ALA A 218 -7.53 -13.58 18.57
N SER A 219 -7.76 -12.62 19.47
CA SER A 219 -8.70 -12.79 20.57
C SER A 219 -10.17 -12.84 20.15
N LYS A 220 -10.54 -12.24 19.00
CA LYS A 220 -11.95 -11.99 18.61
C LYS A 220 -12.24 -12.15 17.11
N TYR A 221 -11.21 -12.09 16.27
CA TYR A 221 -11.32 -12.01 14.82
C TYR A 221 -10.39 -13.03 14.16
N THR A 222 -10.83 -13.56 13.02
CA THR A 222 -10.01 -14.45 12.20
C THR A 222 -9.05 -13.70 11.29
N GLN A 223 -9.24 -12.38 11.14
CA GLN A 223 -8.39 -11.52 10.33
C GLN A 223 -6.93 -11.57 10.80
N LYS A 224 -6.02 -11.52 9.84
CA LYS A 224 -4.58 -11.37 10.03
C LYS A 224 -4.17 -10.00 9.50
N PRO A 225 -3.38 -9.25 10.27
CA PRO A 225 -2.90 -7.98 9.79
C PRO A 225 -1.82 -8.21 8.75
N GLN A 226 -1.82 -7.35 7.75
CA GLN A 226 -0.80 -7.23 6.73
C GLN A 226 -0.33 -5.78 6.67
N LEU A 227 0.92 -5.62 6.27
CA LEU A 227 1.58 -4.34 6.11
C LEU A 227 2.10 -4.27 4.67
N SER A 228 1.58 -3.34 3.87
CA SER A 228 2.01 -3.16 2.49
C SER A 228 2.72 -1.80 2.32
N CYS A 229 3.76 -1.74 1.49
CA CYS A 229 4.65 -0.57 1.38
C CYS A 229 5.04 -0.27 -0.07
N SER A 230 5.29 1.02 -0.40
CA SER A 230 5.78 1.45 -1.72
C SER A 230 7.24 1.12 -2.01
N HIS A 231 8.01 0.82 -0.96
CA HIS A 231 9.45 0.53 -1.01
C HIS A 231 9.82 -0.55 0.03
N PRO A 232 11.01 -1.18 -0.07
CA PRO A 232 11.48 -2.08 0.96
C PRO A 232 11.51 -1.37 2.32
N LEU A 233 11.00 -2.04 3.35
CA LEU A 233 10.91 -1.52 4.70
C LEU A 233 11.76 -2.37 5.66
N ASP A 234 12.68 -1.73 6.38
CA ASP A 234 13.28 -2.36 7.57
C ASP A 234 12.25 -2.37 8.69
N THR A 235 11.65 -3.53 8.93
CA THR A 235 10.56 -3.68 9.89
C THR A 235 11.00 -3.55 11.35
N ASN A 236 12.31 -3.47 11.62
CA ASN A 236 12.85 -3.19 12.95
C ASN A 236 12.87 -1.70 13.30
N LEU A 237 12.69 -0.81 12.31
CA LEU A 237 12.56 0.62 12.55
C LEU A 237 11.30 0.94 13.35
N LEU A 238 11.36 2.00 14.14
CA LEU A 238 10.22 2.51 14.90
C LEU A 238 9.10 2.94 13.94
N PHE A 239 7.88 2.51 14.20
CA PHE A 239 6.69 3.03 13.53
C PHE A 239 6.47 4.48 13.94
N VAL A 240 6.26 5.35 12.97
CA VAL A 240 5.97 6.77 13.16
C VAL A 240 4.81 7.18 12.26
N MET A 241 4.00 8.14 12.69
CA MET A 241 2.94 8.80 11.91
C MET A 241 3.12 10.31 12.02
#